data_AF-A0A2H0PDE5-F1
#
_entry.id   AF-A0A2H0PDE5-F1
#
_cell.length_a   1.000
_cell.length_b   1.000
_cell.length_c   1.000
_cell.angle_alpha   90.00
_cell.angle_beta   90.00
_cell.angle_gamma   90.00
#
_symmetry.space_group_name_H-M   'P 1'
#
loop_
_entity.id
_entity.type
_entity.pdbx_description
1 polymer ?
#
loop_
_entity_poly.entity_id
_entity_poly.type
_entity_poly.pdbx_seq_one_letter_code
_entity_poly.pdbx_strand_id
1 'polypeptide(L)'
;MSLEQLISVSEKLVVEAAKTEPDLMATAQAAYRYAGLDGNPVKEWRKKARQSAALPSLSLSVDTGYLNRANFNVQDSISVNSTGVTVGPAANNSNQYLTNQTMFTAKAVWSLSDVIFHRQTLAMERENRNRIADRQKLLDQINQLYHERIRLKAAILSRRQNAHAESAEQAALQAALMQVTGELNLLTGGWFSENLNGEGHV
;
A
#
# COMPACT_ATOMS: atom_id res chain seq x y z
N MET A 1 15.30 -55.31 -5.75
CA MET A 1 15.77 -54.07 -5.10
C MET A 1 15.05 -53.94 -3.77
N SER A 2 15.77 -53.77 -2.67
CA SER A 2 15.15 -53.58 -1.34
C SER A 2 14.62 -52.15 -1.15
N LEU A 3 13.65 -51.93 -0.25
CA LEU A 3 13.05 -50.61 0.01
C LEU A 3 14.09 -49.55 0.41
N GLU A 4 15.11 -49.94 1.17
CA GLU A 4 16.21 -49.05 1.58
C GLU A 4 17.06 -48.59 0.39
N GLN A 5 17.25 -49.45 -0.61
CA GLN A 5 17.97 -49.09 -1.85
C GLN A 5 17.17 -48.08 -2.69
N LEU A 6 15.84 -48.22 -2.73
CA LEU A 6 14.96 -47.29 -3.44
C LEU A 6 14.97 -45.89 -2.81
N ILE A 7 14.96 -45.81 -1.47
CA ILE A 7 15.01 -44.54 -0.72
C ILE A 7 16.36 -43.85 -0.93
N SER A 8 17.47 -44.59 -0.87
CA SER A 8 18.81 -44.03 -1.06
C SER A 8 19.02 -43.47 -2.48
N VAL A 9 18.46 -44.13 -3.51
CA VAL A 9 18.56 -43.65 -4.90
C VAL A 9 17.71 -42.40 -5.11
N SER A 10 16.48 -42.37 -4.57
CA SER A 10 15.62 -41.19 -4.71
C SER A 10 16.20 -39.96 -4.00
N GLU A 11 16.78 -40.14 -2.81
CA GLU A 11 17.44 -39.08 -2.07
C GLU A 11 18.63 -38.48 -2.85
N LYS A 12 19.49 -39.33 -3.43
CA LYS A 12 20.61 -38.88 -4.26
C LYS A 12 20.15 -38.06 -5.48
N LEU A 13 19.08 -38.49 -6.14
CA LEU A 13 18.53 -37.79 -7.31
C LEU A 13 17.95 -36.42 -6.95
N VAL A 14 17.30 -36.30 -5.78
CA VAL A 14 16.78 -35.03 -5.26
C VAL A 14 17.93 -34.07 -4.92
N VAL A 15 18.97 -34.57 -4.24
CA VAL A 15 20.16 -33.76 -3.92
C VAL A 15 20.84 -33.27 -5.19
N GLU A 16 21.01 -34.13 -6.19
CA GLU A 16 21.61 -33.76 -7.47
C GLU A 16 20.77 -32.73 -8.23
N ALA A 17 19.44 -32.89 -8.21
CA ALA A 17 18.52 -31.92 -8.80
C ALA A 17 18.62 -30.53 -8.12
N ALA A 18 18.81 -30.50 -6.79
CA ALA A 18 18.88 -29.26 -6.01
C ALA A 18 20.20 -28.49 -6.19
N LYS A 19 21.33 -29.15 -6.50
CA LYS A 19 22.64 -28.49 -6.65
C LYS A 19 22.68 -27.39 -7.73
N THR A 20 21.82 -27.50 -8.73
CA THR A 20 21.76 -26.57 -9.87
C THR A 20 20.66 -25.52 -9.71
N GLU A 21 19.94 -25.53 -8.59
CA GLU A 21 18.97 -24.49 -8.26
C GLU A 21 19.63 -23.38 -7.42
N PRO A 22 19.21 -22.11 -7.58
CA PRO A 22 19.58 -21.06 -6.64
C PRO A 22 19.00 -21.37 -5.26
N ASP A 23 19.60 -20.80 -4.21
CA ASP A 23 19.10 -20.98 -2.85
C ASP A 23 17.64 -20.51 -2.70
N LEU A 24 16.85 -21.25 -1.90
CA LEU A 24 15.44 -20.96 -1.68
C LEU A 24 15.26 -19.59 -0.98
N MET A 25 16.13 -19.25 -0.02
CA MET A 25 16.03 -17.95 0.66
C MET A 25 16.42 -16.82 -0.27
N ALA A 26 17.45 -16.99 -1.10
CA ALA A 26 17.79 -16.02 -2.13
C ALA A 26 16.63 -15.80 -3.12
N THR A 27 15.96 -16.87 -3.54
CA THR A 27 14.78 -16.83 -4.42
C THR A 27 13.61 -16.09 -3.76
N ALA A 28 13.30 -16.41 -2.49
CA ALA A 28 12.26 -15.71 -1.73
C ALA A 28 12.58 -14.22 -1.55
N GLN A 29 13.84 -13.87 -1.28
CA GLN A 29 14.26 -12.48 -1.14
C GLN A 29 14.16 -11.71 -2.45
N ALA A 30 14.49 -12.33 -3.59
CA ALA A 30 14.30 -11.73 -4.91
C ALA A 30 12.81 -11.43 -5.15
N ALA A 31 11.92 -12.36 -4.82
CA ALA A 31 10.49 -12.15 -4.96
C ALA A 31 9.94 -11.06 -4.01
N TYR A 32 10.39 -11.01 -2.75
CA TYR A 32 10.00 -9.92 -1.84
C TYR A 32 10.41 -8.54 -2.36
N ARG A 33 11.61 -8.44 -2.94
CA ARG A 33 12.10 -7.20 -3.55
C ARG A 33 11.26 -6.82 -4.77
N TYR A 34 11.01 -7.76 -5.67
CA TYR A 34 10.20 -7.53 -6.87
C TYR A 34 8.76 -7.13 -6.53
N ALA A 35 8.15 -7.77 -5.52
CA ALA A 35 6.80 -7.46 -5.06
C ALA A 35 6.70 -6.18 -4.20
N GLY A 36 7.81 -5.49 -3.90
CA GLY A 36 7.81 -4.32 -3.01
C GLY A 36 7.43 -4.66 -1.55
N LEU A 37 7.57 -5.93 -1.17
CA LEU A 37 7.28 -6.44 0.16
C LEU A 37 8.49 -6.43 1.08
N ASP A 38 9.68 -6.04 0.58
CA ASP A 38 10.90 -5.94 1.38
C ASP A 38 10.80 -4.87 2.49
N GLY A 39 11.46 -5.15 3.62
CA GLY A 39 11.51 -4.27 4.79
C GLY A 39 10.23 -4.20 5.64
N ASN A 40 10.27 -3.32 6.65
CA ASN A 40 9.17 -3.05 7.58
C ASN A 40 8.85 -1.53 7.59
N PRO A 41 7.90 -1.08 6.73
CA PRO A 41 7.60 0.34 6.58
C PRO A 41 6.93 0.96 7.82
N VAL A 42 6.43 0.13 8.75
CA VAL A 42 5.71 0.59 9.94
C VAL A 42 6.58 1.50 10.81
N LYS A 43 7.89 1.22 10.92
CA LYS A 43 8.80 2.05 11.71
C LYS A 43 8.90 3.47 11.12
N GLU A 44 8.98 3.58 9.80
CA GLU A 44 9.02 4.86 9.10
C GLU A 44 7.69 5.60 9.18
N TRP A 45 6.58 4.89 8.98
CA TRP A 45 5.24 5.47 9.09
C TRP A 45 4.97 5.99 10.51
N ARG A 46 5.35 5.23 11.54
CA ARG A 46 5.28 5.68 12.94
C ARG A 46 6.14 6.90 13.19
N LYS A 47 7.36 6.96 12.63
CA LYS A 47 8.25 8.13 12.75
C LYS A 47 7.62 9.37 12.09
N LYS A 48 7.12 9.24 10.85
CA LYS A 48 6.47 10.33 10.11
C LYS A 48 5.18 10.79 10.81
N ALA A 49 4.37 9.87 11.32
CA ALA A 49 3.16 10.19 12.07
C ALA A 49 3.46 10.97 13.36
N ARG A 50 4.52 10.60 14.09
CA ARG A 50 4.96 11.37 15.27
C ARG A 50 5.45 12.77 14.90
N GLN A 51 6.16 12.89 13.78
CA GLN A 51 6.63 14.19 13.28
C GLN A 51 5.47 15.07 12.83
N SER A 52 4.44 14.52 12.17
CA SER A 52 3.27 15.28 11.75
C SER A 52 2.42 15.74 12.94
N ALA A 53 2.34 14.94 14.01
CA ALA A 53 1.63 15.32 15.23
C ALA A 53 2.29 16.51 15.96
N ALA A 54 3.56 16.80 15.70
CA ALA A 54 4.26 17.97 16.27
C ALA A 54 4.01 19.27 15.49
N LEU A 55 3.44 19.20 14.28
CA LEU A 55 3.18 20.36 13.43
C LEU A 55 1.74 20.86 13.63
N PRO A 56 1.52 22.19 13.76
CA PRO A 56 0.17 22.74 13.79
C PRO A 56 -0.49 22.60 12.42
N SER A 57 -1.81 22.45 12.40
CA SER A 57 -2.56 22.75 11.18
C SER A 57 -2.68 24.26 11.03
N LEU A 58 -2.12 24.79 9.95
CA LEU A 58 -2.24 26.20 9.59
C LEU A 58 -3.37 26.35 8.56
N SER A 59 -4.32 27.23 8.85
CA SER A 59 -5.38 27.61 7.93
C SER A 59 -5.35 29.13 7.75
N LEU A 60 -5.38 29.56 6.49
CA LEU A 60 -5.49 30.97 6.12
C LEU A 60 -6.83 31.14 5.41
N SER A 61 -7.69 31.99 5.98
CA SER A 61 -8.99 32.34 5.41
C SER A 61 -9.00 33.81 5.02
N VAL A 62 -9.59 34.11 3.87
CA VAL A 62 -9.83 35.47 3.40
C VAL A 62 -11.32 35.67 3.29
N ASP A 63 -11.89 36.47 4.18
CA ASP A 63 -13.30 36.78 4.19
C ASP A 63 -13.51 38.16 3.55
N THR A 64 -14.24 38.21 2.44
CA THR A 64 -14.68 39.46 1.82
C THR A 64 -16.19 39.57 2.00
N GLY A 65 -16.61 40.55 2.81
CA GLY A 65 -18.02 40.73 3.17
C GLY A 65 -18.55 42.07 2.67
N TYR A 66 -19.63 42.05 1.90
CA TYR A 66 -20.45 43.24 1.62
C TYR A 66 -21.54 43.33 2.70
N LEU A 67 -21.28 44.08 3.78
CA LEU A 67 -22.29 44.32 4.80
C LEU A 67 -23.27 45.39 4.33
N ASN A 68 -24.37 44.99 3.71
CA ASN A 68 -25.50 45.90 3.49
C ASN A 68 -26.32 46.02 4.78
N ARG A 69 -25.90 46.89 5.70
CA ARG A 69 -26.73 47.28 6.85
C ARG A 69 -27.82 48.24 6.39
N ALA A 70 -28.92 47.71 5.89
CA ALA A 70 -30.17 48.46 5.81
C ALA A 70 -30.82 48.47 7.20
N ASN A 71 -30.46 49.44 8.03
CA ASN A 71 -31.21 49.72 9.26
C ASN A 71 -32.56 50.34 8.87
N PHE A 72 -33.60 49.52 8.76
CA PHE A 72 -34.97 50.02 8.70
C PHE A 72 -35.42 50.35 10.13
N ASN A 73 -35.22 51.60 10.54
CA ASN A 73 -35.91 52.13 11.71
C ASN A 73 -37.21 52.78 11.23
N VAL A 74 -38.33 52.04 11.30
CA VAL A 74 -39.67 52.60 11.07
C VAL A 74 -40.17 53.07 12.42
N GLN A 75 -40.02 54.37 12.68
CA GLN A 75 -40.55 55.00 13.88
C GLN A 75 -41.86 55.72 13.52
N ASP A 76 -42.97 54.98 13.58
CA ASP A 76 -44.31 55.59 13.54
C ASP A 76 -44.59 56.25 14.88
N SER A 77 -44.52 57.59 14.92
CA SER A 77 -45.03 58.36 16.05
C SER A 77 -46.36 58.98 15.67
N ILE A 78 -47.46 58.39 16.15
CA ILE A 78 -48.77 59.04 16.11
C ILE A 78 -48.91 59.87 17.37
N SER A 79 -48.85 61.20 17.25
CA SER A 79 -49.22 62.11 18.33
C SER A 79 -50.55 62.79 17.97
N VAL A 80 -51.50 62.71 18.90
CA VAL A 80 -52.82 63.33 18.78
C VAL A 80 -52.87 64.47 19.79
N ASN A 81 -53.08 65.70 19.33
CA ASN A 81 -53.43 66.83 20.20
C ASN A 81 -54.67 67.56 19.66
N SER A 82 -55.41 68.25 20.52
CA SER A 82 -56.81 68.67 20.28
C SER A 82 -57.05 69.71 19.18
N THR A 83 -56.04 70.03 18.36
CA THR A 83 -56.14 71.00 17.26
C THR A 83 -55.37 70.51 16.03
N GLY A 84 -55.91 69.45 15.39
CA GLY A 84 -55.56 69.04 14.03
C GLY A 84 -54.52 67.92 13.88
N VAL A 85 -54.71 67.09 12.83
CA VAL A 85 -53.78 66.03 12.41
C VAL A 85 -52.75 66.64 11.45
N THR A 86 -51.46 66.59 11.79
CA THR A 86 -50.38 66.98 10.88
C THR A 86 -49.71 65.72 10.32
N VAL A 87 -49.82 65.50 9.01
CA VAL A 87 -49.09 64.44 8.28
C VAL A 87 -47.95 65.11 7.50
N GLY A 88 -46.70 64.91 7.95
CA GLY A 88 -45.50 65.42 7.28
C GLY A 88 -44.90 64.40 6.30
N PRO A 89 -44.24 64.82 5.21
CA PRO A 89 -43.86 63.93 4.11
C PRO A 89 -42.75 62.94 4.49
N ALA A 90 -42.81 61.73 3.94
CA ALA A 90 -41.78 60.70 4.06
C ALA A 90 -40.48 61.15 3.37
N ALA A 91 -39.56 61.72 4.14
CA ALA A 91 -38.21 62.02 3.69
C ALA A 91 -37.33 60.77 3.87
N ASN A 92 -37.33 59.92 2.85
CA ASN A 92 -36.48 58.75 2.75
C ASN A 92 -35.02 59.18 2.53
N ASN A 93 -34.29 59.50 3.60
CA ASN A 93 -32.85 59.76 3.49
C ASN A 93 -32.08 58.47 3.77
N SER A 94 -31.78 57.72 2.72
CA SER A 94 -31.01 56.49 2.77
C SER A 94 -29.52 56.79 2.56
N ASN A 95 -28.76 56.91 3.64
CA ASN A 95 -27.30 56.90 3.55
C ASN A 95 -26.81 55.45 3.50
N GLN A 96 -26.48 54.98 2.31
CA GLN A 96 -25.80 53.70 2.09
C GLN A 96 -24.30 53.89 2.38
N TYR A 97 -23.83 53.38 3.51
CA TYR A 97 -22.40 53.24 3.76
C TYR A 97 -21.92 51.91 3.20
N LEU A 98 -21.25 51.94 2.05
CA LEU A 98 -20.61 50.76 1.47
C LEU A 98 -19.24 50.55 2.13
N THR A 99 -19.21 49.86 3.26
CA THR A 99 -17.93 49.50 3.91
C THR A 99 -17.42 48.20 3.30
N ASN A 100 -16.43 48.30 2.42
CA ASN A 100 -15.69 47.14 1.91
C ASN A 100 -14.68 46.72 2.99
N GLN A 101 -14.93 45.59 3.66
CA GLN A 101 -14.02 45.04 4.66
C GLN A 101 -13.52 43.67 4.20
N THR A 102 -12.23 43.60 3.87
CA THR A 102 -11.51 42.34 3.63
C THR A 102 -10.81 41.96 4.92
N MET A 103 -11.13 40.80 5.48
CA MET A 103 -10.49 40.26 6.67
C MET A 103 -9.61 39.06 6.30
N PHE A 104 -8.36 39.09 6.75
CA PHE A 104 -7.42 37.98 6.64
C PHE A 104 -7.30 37.31 8.00
N THR A 105 -7.65 36.03 8.09
CA THR A 105 -7.60 35.26 9.34
C THR A 105 -6.61 34.11 9.19
N ALA A 106 -5.53 34.13 9.96
CA ALA A 106 -4.61 33.01 10.09
C ALA A 106 -4.89 32.25 11.40
N LYS A 107 -5.14 30.94 11.32
CA LYS A 107 -5.43 30.08 12.47
C LYS A 107 -4.45 28.91 12.48
N ALA A 108 -3.76 28.73 13.61
CA ALA A 108 -2.91 27.58 13.89
C ALA A 108 -3.54 26.73 15.00
N VAL A 109 -3.66 25.41 14.78
CA VAL A 109 -4.22 24.48 15.77
C VAL A 109 -3.22 23.37 16.07
N TRP A 110 -2.86 23.19 17.35
CA TRP A 110 -2.05 22.07 17.83
C TRP A 110 -2.93 21.03 18.52
N SER A 111 -2.83 19.77 18.06
CA SER A 111 -3.48 18.62 18.70
C SER A 111 -2.44 17.85 19.51
N LEU A 112 -2.17 18.30 20.74
CA LEU A 112 -1.21 17.65 21.65
C LEU A 112 -1.64 16.21 22.02
N SER A 113 -2.92 15.88 21.85
CA SER A 113 -3.51 14.55 22.05
C SER A 113 -3.01 13.50 21.06
N ASP A 114 -2.68 13.92 19.83
CA ASP A 114 -2.17 13.03 18.76
C ASP A 114 -0.70 12.61 18.97
N VAL A 115 0.00 13.24 19.91
CA VAL A 115 1.39 12.90 20.28
C VAL A 115 1.47 11.53 20.97
N ILE A 116 0.41 11.14 21.71
CA ILE A 116 0.36 9.88 22.46
C ILE A 116 -0.32 8.77 21.66
N PHE A 117 -1.43 9.06 20.96
CA PHE A 117 -2.16 8.07 20.19
C PHE A 117 -2.74 8.67 18.91
N HIS A 118 -2.16 8.32 17.76
CA HIS A 118 -2.63 8.82 16.47
C HIS A 118 -3.73 7.90 15.91
N ARG A 119 -4.89 8.44 15.50
CA ARG A 119 -6.01 7.63 14.96
C ARG A 119 -5.62 6.75 13.76
N GLN A 120 -4.60 7.15 13.01
CA GLN A 120 -4.08 6.39 11.86
C GLN A 120 -3.35 5.10 12.26
N THR A 121 -2.99 4.92 13.53
CA THR A 121 -2.31 3.71 14.04
C THR A 121 -3.10 2.43 13.72
N LEU A 122 -4.42 2.42 13.90
CA LEU A 122 -5.24 1.24 13.59
C LEU A 122 -5.22 0.86 12.11
N ALA A 123 -5.21 1.86 11.22
CA ALA A 123 -5.08 1.65 9.79
C ALA A 123 -3.69 1.11 9.43
N MET A 124 -2.63 1.68 10.03
CA MET A 124 -1.25 1.19 9.85
C MET A 124 -1.07 -0.25 10.36
N GLU A 125 -1.66 -0.61 11.49
CA GLU A 125 -1.60 -1.98 12.01
C GLU A 125 -2.36 -2.97 11.12
N ARG A 126 -3.50 -2.55 10.55
CA ARG A 126 -4.24 -3.37 9.59
C ARG A 126 -3.39 -3.61 8.33
N GLU A 127 -2.80 -2.55 7.79
CA GLU A 127 -1.93 -2.62 6.62
C GLU A 127 -0.69 -3.49 6.89
N ASN A 128 -0.09 -3.36 8.07
CA ASN A 128 1.04 -4.21 8.46
C ASN A 128 0.66 -5.69 8.50
N ARG A 129 -0.49 -6.04 9.07
CA ARG A 129 -0.97 -7.42 9.08
C ARG A 129 -1.22 -7.95 7.66
N ASN A 130 -1.79 -7.13 6.77
CA ASN A 130 -1.98 -7.49 5.37
C ASN A 130 -0.63 -7.79 4.70
N ARG A 131 0.36 -6.91 4.85
CA ARG A 131 1.70 -7.12 4.30
C ARG A 131 2.36 -8.40 4.83
N ILE A 132 2.21 -8.71 6.12
CA ILE A 132 2.73 -9.97 6.70
C ILE A 132 2.02 -11.18 6.07
N ALA A 133 0.71 -11.12 5.92
CA ALA A 133 -0.06 -12.18 5.29
C ALA A 133 0.33 -12.38 3.81
N ASP A 134 0.55 -11.30 3.08
CA ASP A 134 0.98 -11.35 1.68
C ASP A 134 2.40 -11.92 1.55
N ARG A 135 3.31 -11.57 2.47
CA ARG A 135 4.64 -12.19 2.55
C ARG A 135 4.56 -13.70 2.79
N GLN A 136 3.71 -14.14 3.72
CA GLN A 136 3.54 -15.57 4.00
C GLN A 136 3.00 -16.31 2.78
N LYS A 137 1.97 -15.78 2.11
CA LYS A 137 1.42 -16.37 0.89
C LYS A 137 2.46 -16.48 -0.22
N LEU A 138 3.25 -15.44 -0.43
CA LEU A 138 4.31 -15.44 -1.44
C LEU A 138 5.39 -16.48 -1.12
N LEU A 139 5.79 -16.58 0.16
CA LEU A 139 6.75 -17.59 0.61
C LEU A 139 6.23 -19.01 0.37
N ASP A 140 4.97 -19.27 0.74
CA ASP A 140 4.35 -20.57 0.57
C ASP A 140 4.28 -20.97 -0.92
N GLN A 141 3.91 -20.02 -1.79
CA GLN A 141 3.86 -20.25 -3.23
C GLN A 141 5.25 -20.53 -3.81
N ILE A 142 6.27 -19.75 -3.45
CA ILE A 142 7.65 -19.98 -3.90
C ILE A 142 8.16 -21.33 -3.41
N ASN A 143 7.91 -21.67 -2.15
CA ASN A 143 8.32 -22.94 -1.58
C ASN A 143 7.70 -24.14 -2.33
N GLN A 144 6.41 -24.05 -2.66
CA GLN A 144 5.72 -25.07 -3.45
C GLN A 144 6.34 -25.21 -4.84
N LEU A 145 6.46 -24.12 -5.60
CA LEU A 145 7.04 -24.13 -6.95
C LEU A 145 8.50 -24.59 -6.96
N TYR A 146 9.28 -24.16 -5.99
CA TYR A 146 10.69 -24.54 -5.86
C TYR A 146 10.84 -26.05 -5.65
N HIS A 147 10.07 -26.64 -4.73
CA HIS A 147 10.11 -28.07 -4.51
C HIS A 147 9.47 -28.88 -5.63
N GLU A 148 8.45 -28.36 -6.31
CA GLU A 148 7.89 -28.96 -7.52
C GLU A 148 8.96 -29.05 -8.62
N ARG A 149 9.71 -27.97 -8.84
CA ARG A 149 10.81 -27.94 -9.79
C ARG A 149 11.89 -28.99 -9.48
N ILE A 150 12.29 -29.11 -8.21
CA ILE A 150 13.27 -30.13 -7.78
C ILE A 150 12.74 -31.53 -8.08
N ARG A 151 11.45 -31.81 -7.79
CA ARG A 151 10.82 -33.11 -8.09
C ARG A 151 10.82 -33.41 -9.59
N LEU A 152 10.47 -32.43 -10.42
CA LEU A 152 10.47 -32.56 -11.88
C LEU A 152 11.88 -32.86 -12.42
N LYS A 153 12.91 -32.17 -11.92
CA LYS A 153 14.31 -32.45 -12.29
C LYS A 153 14.77 -33.83 -11.84
N ALA A 154 14.46 -34.23 -10.61
CA ALA A 154 14.78 -35.56 -10.12
C ALA A 154 14.10 -36.66 -10.97
N ALA A 155 12.85 -36.45 -11.39
CA ALA A 155 12.13 -37.35 -12.29
C ALA A 155 12.81 -37.45 -13.67
N ILE A 156 13.24 -36.31 -14.24
CA ILE A 156 13.99 -36.28 -15.51
C ILE A 156 15.33 -37.02 -15.37
N LEU A 157 16.08 -36.78 -14.29
CA LEU A 157 17.36 -37.47 -14.03
C LEU A 157 17.18 -38.98 -13.87
N SER A 158 16.17 -39.42 -13.11
CA SER A 158 15.83 -40.84 -12.96
C SER A 158 15.53 -41.50 -14.30
N ARG A 159 14.75 -40.84 -15.16
CA ARG A 159 14.40 -41.36 -16.48
C ARG A 159 15.57 -41.38 -17.45
N ARG A 160 16.51 -40.44 -17.37
CA ARG A 160 17.74 -40.48 -18.19
C ARG A 160 18.62 -41.69 -17.86
N GLN A 161 18.64 -42.12 -16.60
CA GLN A 161 19.38 -43.32 -16.19
C GLN A 161 18.74 -44.62 -16.70
N ASN A 162 17.44 -44.60 -16.98
CA ASN A 162 16.68 -45.74 -17.52
C ASN A 162 16.50 -45.58 -19.03
N ALA A 163 17.31 -46.30 -19.84
CA ALA A 163 17.45 -46.15 -21.29
C ALA A 163 16.18 -46.35 -22.18
N HIS A 164 14.99 -46.52 -21.58
CA HIS A 164 13.73 -46.84 -22.27
C HIS A 164 12.60 -45.83 -22.05
N ALA A 165 12.88 -44.61 -21.58
CA ALA A 165 11.85 -43.61 -21.37
C ALA A 165 11.23 -43.12 -22.70
N GLU A 166 9.91 -43.25 -22.81
CA GLU A 166 9.10 -42.83 -23.94
C GLU A 166 9.23 -41.32 -24.19
N SER A 167 9.47 -40.93 -25.45
CA SER A 167 9.79 -39.54 -25.83
C SER A 167 8.68 -38.55 -25.44
N ALA A 168 7.41 -38.96 -25.47
CA ALA A 168 6.27 -38.12 -25.14
C ALA A 168 6.23 -37.75 -23.64
N GLU A 169 6.50 -38.71 -22.75
CA GLU A 169 6.52 -38.45 -21.31
C GLU A 169 7.69 -37.55 -20.92
N GLN A 170 8.85 -37.71 -21.58
CA GLN A 170 9.98 -36.80 -21.38
C GLN A 170 9.65 -35.38 -21.81
N ALA A 171 8.98 -35.20 -22.95
CA ALA A 171 8.53 -33.90 -23.42
C ALA A 171 7.55 -33.25 -22.43
N ALA A 172 6.61 -34.02 -21.87
CA ALA A 172 5.67 -33.53 -20.88
C ALA A 172 6.37 -33.05 -19.59
N LEU A 173 7.35 -33.81 -19.09
CA LEU A 173 8.14 -33.40 -17.92
C LEU A 173 8.95 -32.13 -18.18
N GLN A 174 9.52 -31.99 -19.38
CA GLN A 174 10.23 -30.77 -19.76
C GLN A 174 9.31 -29.56 -19.87
N ALA A 175 8.11 -29.73 -20.45
CA ALA A 175 7.10 -28.68 -20.51
C ALA A 175 6.66 -28.23 -19.11
N ALA A 176 6.40 -29.17 -18.20
CA ALA A 176 6.10 -28.85 -16.80
C ALA A 176 7.25 -28.10 -16.13
N LEU A 177 8.50 -28.50 -16.38
CA LEU A 177 9.67 -27.80 -15.85
C LEU A 177 9.74 -26.36 -16.36
N MET A 178 9.49 -26.14 -17.66
CA MET A 178 9.44 -24.80 -18.26
C MET A 178 8.33 -23.94 -17.65
N GLN A 179 7.14 -24.52 -17.42
CA GLN A 179 6.02 -23.83 -16.79
C GLN A 179 6.40 -23.33 -15.39
N VAL A 180 6.90 -24.22 -14.52
CA VAL A 180 7.31 -23.85 -13.16
C VAL A 180 8.45 -22.82 -13.18
N THR A 181 9.35 -22.88 -14.17
CA THR A 181 10.39 -21.85 -14.37
C THR A 181 9.76 -20.49 -14.68
N GLY A 182 8.76 -20.46 -15.57
CA GLY A 182 8.03 -19.25 -15.93
C GLY A 182 7.28 -18.65 -14.74
N GLU A 183 6.64 -19.49 -13.94
CA GLU A 183 5.94 -19.05 -12.72
C GLU A 183 6.91 -18.46 -11.68
N LEU A 184 8.05 -19.11 -11.44
CA LEU A 184 9.10 -18.57 -10.56
C LEU A 184 9.68 -17.25 -11.09
N ASN A 185 9.90 -17.13 -12.40
CA ASN A 185 10.34 -15.88 -13.01
C ASN A 185 9.31 -14.76 -12.86
N LEU A 186 8.01 -15.07 -13.00
CA LEU A 186 6.94 -14.09 -12.83
C LEU A 186 6.92 -13.53 -11.40
N LEU A 187 7.19 -14.38 -10.40
CA LEU A 187 7.25 -13.96 -8.99
C LEU A 187 8.55 -13.24 -8.62
N THR A 188 9.65 -13.51 -9.34
CA THR A 188 10.99 -12.98 -9.03
C THR A 188 11.45 -11.86 -9.97
N GLY A 189 10.65 -11.50 -10.97
CA GLY A 189 11.04 -10.52 -11.99
C GLY A 189 12.15 -11.01 -12.94
N GLY A 190 12.25 -12.33 -13.15
CA GLY A 190 13.28 -12.95 -13.99
C GLY A 190 14.57 -13.34 -13.27
N TRP A 191 14.79 -12.86 -12.04
CA TRP A 191 15.98 -13.14 -11.24
C TRP A 191 16.27 -14.64 -11.09
N PHE A 192 15.23 -15.47 -10.95
CA PHE A 192 15.39 -16.91 -10.78
C PHE A 192 16.15 -17.53 -11.95
N SER A 193 15.78 -17.23 -13.20
CA SER A 193 16.45 -17.80 -14.37
C SER A 193 17.83 -17.22 -14.63
N GLU A 194 18.08 -15.97 -14.25
CA GLU A 194 19.42 -15.39 -14.31
C GLU A 194 20.39 -16.10 -13.36
N ASN A 195 19.87 -16.65 -12.26
CA ASN A 195 20.64 -17.37 -11.24
C ASN A 195 20.46 -18.89 -11.33
N LEU A 196 19.91 -19.41 -12.44
CA LEU A 196 19.88 -20.83 -12.76
C LEU A 196 21.25 -21.28 -13.25
N ASN A 197 22.23 -21.22 -12.36
CA ASN A 197 23.57 -21.79 -12.37
C ASN A 197 24.16 -21.31 -11.04
N GLY A 198 24.79 -22.17 -10.24
CA GLY A 198 25.37 -21.82 -8.94
C GLY A 198 26.55 -20.82 -8.98
N GLU A 199 26.56 -19.90 -9.96
CA GLU A 199 27.55 -18.87 -10.24
C GLU A 199 26.85 -17.50 -10.33
N GLY A 200 26.08 -17.13 -9.31
CA GLY A 200 25.75 -15.74 -9.04
C GLY A 200 26.92 -15.12 -8.29
N HIS A 201 27.63 -14.20 -8.95
CA HIS A 201 28.86 -13.52 -8.53
C HIS A 201 29.02 -13.22 -7.03
N VAL A 202 30.25 -13.48 -6.55
CA VAL A 202 30.91 -12.88 -5.38
C VAL A 202 30.76 -11.36 -5.36
#